data_AF-A0AAD9DBU1-F1
#
_entry.id   AF-A0AAD9DBU1-F1
#
_cell.length_a   1.000
_cell.length_b   1.000
_cell.length_c   1.000
_cell.angle_alpha   90.00
_cell.angle_beta   90.00
_cell.angle_gamma   90.00
#
_symmetry.space_group_name_H-M   'P 1'
#
loop_
_entity.id
_entity.type
_entity.pdbx_description
1 polymer ?
#
loop_
_entity_poly.entity_id
_entity_poly.type
_entity_poly.pdbx_seq_one_letter_code
_entity_poly.pdbx_strand_id
1 'polypeptide(L)'
;MGKIFQSISPNNQEGGDTAAAPFGEVALEELLANEKEAFTPGFLRHVDGECNRIASLKTISPESAKMLEILRVIQARILEELGKGIGEGAIVLGQLLGYDEKAERLAVLDAGLAVRGIDFAHELKGLTSEALEGFQGVQGDVDPGLVKSVEEIDERIQQFIEKSSQHFQ
;
A
#
# COMPACT_ATOMS: atom_id res chain seq x y z
N MET A 1 11.67 17.89 4.82
CA MET A 1 12.25 16.64 4.27
C MET A 1 12.58 15.73 5.43
N GLY A 2 12.10 14.48 5.41
CA GLY A 2 12.34 13.52 6.50
C GLY A 2 13.81 13.14 6.63
N LYS A 3 14.25 12.78 7.85
CA LYS A 3 15.64 12.41 8.16
C LYS A 3 16.18 11.30 7.24
N ILE A 4 15.31 10.36 6.85
CA ILE A 4 15.62 9.28 5.90
C ILE A 4 16.19 9.84 4.57
N PHE A 5 15.57 10.87 3.99
CA PHE A 5 16.03 11.49 2.75
C PHE A 5 17.30 12.34 2.94
N GLN A 6 17.47 12.95 4.11
CA GLN A 6 18.68 13.70 4.44
C GLN A 6 19.89 12.78 4.58
N SER A 7 19.71 11.58 5.11
CA SER A 7 20.78 10.59 5.26
C SER A 7 21.19 9.94 3.94
N ILE A 8 20.30 9.86 2.96
CA ILE A 8 20.55 9.25 1.64
C ILE A 8 21.06 10.29 0.61
N SER A 9 20.84 11.59 0.87
CA SER A 9 21.29 12.65 -0.02
C SER A 9 22.82 12.83 0.07
N PRO A 10 23.55 12.81 -1.06
CA PRO A 10 25.02 12.92 -1.07
C PRO A 10 25.58 14.29 -0.66
N ASN A 11 24.73 15.28 -0.36
CA ASN A 11 25.14 16.69 -0.20
C ASN A 11 25.54 17.13 1.23
N ASN A 12 25.69 16.21 2.19
CA ASN A 12 26.11 16.57 3.56
C ASN A 12 27.51 16.12 3.96
N GLN A 13 28.33 15.65 3.01
CA GLN A 13 29.76 15.43 3.26
C GLN A 13 30.59 16.56 2.64
N GLU A 14 30.55 17.73 3.26
CA GLU A 14 31.55 18.76 3.01
C GLU A 14 32.88 18.32 3.64
N GLY A 15 33.84 17.94 2.78
CA GLY A 15 35.26 17.91 3.11
C GLY A 15 35.77 16.62 3.75
N GLY A 16 36.02 15.60 2.93
CA GLY A 16 36.76 14.42 3.37
C GLY A 16 37.03 13.47 2.23
N ASP A 17 38.27 13.44 1.76
CA ASP A 17 38.79 12.53 0.75
C ASP A 17 38.85 11.10 1.34
N THR A 18 37.71 10.42 1.41
CA THR A 18 37.61 9.00 1.69
C THR A 18 36.53 8.42 0.79
N ALA A 19 36.92 7.41 0.00
CA ALA A 19 36.02 6.62 -0.84
C ALA A 19 34.69 6.39 -0.11
N ALA A 20 33.60 6.91 -0.68
CA ALA A 20 32.26 6.82 -0.11
C ALA A 20 31.97 5.36 0.21
N ALA A 21 32.08 5.00 1.49
CA ALA A 21 31.66 3.69 1.96
C ALA A 21 30.21 3.51 1.50
N PRO A 22 29.85 2.36 0.91
CA PRO A 22 28.47 2.14 0.51
C PRO A 22 27.61 2.38 1.74
N PHE A 23 26.57 3.22 1.61
CA PHE A 23 25.54 3.34 2.63
C PHE A 23 25.11 1.91 2.98
N GLY A 24 25.56 1.43 4.14
CA GLY A 24 25.60 0.01 4.42
C GLY A 24 24.20 -0.48 4.69
N GLU A 25 23.87 -1.69 4.22
CA GLU A 25 22.59 -2.36 4.49
C GLU A 25 22.24 -2.31 5.98
N VAL A 26 23.23 -2.51 6.85
CA VAL A 26 23.10 -2.42 8.32
C VAL A 26 22.72 -1.01 8.81
N ALA A 27 23.31 0.04 8.23
CA ALA A 27 22.99 1.42 8.61
C ALA A 27 21.59 1.83 8.12
N LEU A 28 21.18 1.31 6.96
CA LEU A 28 19.82 1.47 6.45
C LEU A 28 18.80 0.73 7.34
N GLU A 29 19.09 -0.51 7.74
CA GLU A 29 18.25 -1.28 8.64
C GLU A 29 18.07 -0.60 10.01
N GLU A 30 19.16 -0.09 10.60
CA GLU A 30 19.11 0.63 11.89
C GLU A 30 18.28 1.91 11.77
N LEU A 31 18.45 2.66 10.69
CA LEU A 31 17.68 3.88 10.41
C LEU A 31 16.18 3.56 10.20
N LEU A 32 15.86 2.48 9.48
CA LEU A 32 14.48 2.03 9.28
C LEU A 32 13.84 1.47 10.56
N ALA A 33 14.63 0.88 11.46
CA ALA A 33 14.14 0.40 12.76
C ALA A 33 13.79 1.56 13.70
N ASN A 34 14.51 2.69 13.62
CA ASN A 34 14.36 3.84 14.50
C ASN A 34 13.30 4.85 14.04
N GLU A 35 12.96 4.89 12.74
CA GLU A 35 12.05 5.88 12.16
C GLU A 35 10.68 5.28 11.77
N LYS A 36 10.25 4.20 12.42
CA LYS A 36 8.98 3.51 12.12
C LYS A 36 7.75 4.41 12.18
N GLU A 37 7.74 5.40 13.07
CA GLU A 37 6.63 6.37 13.19
C GLU A 37 6.47 7.25 11.95
N ALA A 38 7.50 7.35 11.11
CA ALA A 38 7.45 8.06 9.84
C ALA A 38 6.78 7.23 8.71
N PHE A 39 6.56 5.93 8.91
CA PHE A 39 5.96 5.03 7.92
C PHE A 39 4.45 5.26 7.85
N THR A 40 4.09 6.25 7.04
CA THR A 40 2.70 6.63 6.77
C THR A 40 2.34 6.35 5.31
N PRO A 41 1.06 6.20 4.96
CA PRO A 41 0.63 6.09 3.57
C PRO A 41 1.09 7.29 2.71
N GLY A 42 1.15 8.49 3.29
CA GLY A 42 1.68 9.68 2.62
C GLY A 42 3.18 9.57 2.32
N PHE A 43 3.96 8.99 3.23
CA PHE A 43 5.38 8.72 3.03
C PHE A 43 5.61 7.63 1.97
N LEU A 44 4.81 6.55 1.97
CA LEU A 44 4.84 5.53 0.94
C LEU A 44 4.62 6.12 -0.47
N ARG A 45 3.54 6.92 -0.65
CA ARG A 45 3.27 7.60 -1.93
C ARG A 45 4.42 8.48 -2.40
N HIS A 46 5.11 9.14 -1.48
CA HIS A 46 6.29 9.95 -1.81
C HIS A 46 7.46 9.08 -2.30
N VAL A 47 7.74 7.97 -1.61
CA VAL A 47 8.78 7.01 -2.02
C VAL A 47 8.44 6.38 -3.38
N ASP A 48 7.18 6.01 -3.62
CA ASP A 48 6.70 5.49 -4.90
C ASP A 48 6.93 6.48 -6.05
N GLY A 49 6.62 7.76 -5.80
CA GLY A 49 6.87 8.85 -6.75
C GLY A 49 8.34 8.97 -7.13
N GLU A 50 9.24 8.89 -6.15
CA GLU A 50 10.69 8.96 -6.38
C GLU A 50 11.22 7.72 -7.11
N CYS A 51 10.74 6.52 -6.76
CA CYS A 51 11.04 5.28 -7.50
C CYS A 51 10.66 5.40 -8.98
N ASN A 52 9.44 5.88 -9.26
CA ASN A 52 8.93 6.06 -10.62
C ASN A 52 9.69 7.15 -11.39
N ARG A 53 10.07 8.24 -10.71
CA ARG A 53 10.90 9.31 -11.29
C ARG A 53 12.27 8.81 -11.73
N ILE A 54 12.93 7.97 -10.92
CA ILE A 54 14.25 7.42 -11.26
C ILE A 54 14.12 6.34 -12.35
N ALA A 55 13.11 5.47 -12.23
CA ALA A 55 12.88 4.38 -13.19
C ALA A 55 12.51 4.89 -14.60
N SER A 56 11.95 6.10 -14.71
CA SER A 56 11.59 6.73 -15.99
C SER A 56 12.73 7.50 -16.66
N LEU A 57 13.92 7.58 -16.05
CA LEU A 57 15.08 8.23 -16.67
C LEU A 57 15.54 7.47 -17.91
N LYS A 58 15.76 8.19 -19.02
CA LYS A 58 16.23 7.62 -20.30
C LYS A 58 17.59 6.92 -20.20
N THR A 59 18.40 7.30 -19.22
CA THR A 59 19.69 6.69 -18.93
C THR A 59 19.90 6.73 -17.42
N ILE A 60 20.11 5.56 -16.83
CA ILE A 60 20.28 5.40 -15.38
C ILE A 60 21.78 5.32 -15.09
N SER A 61 22.29 6.23 -14.26
CA SER A 61 23.66 6.16 -13.76
C SER A 61 23.80 5.08 -12.68
N PRO A 62 25.00 4.55 -12.41
CA PRO A 62 25.22 3.60 -11.31
C PRO A 62 24.73 4.11 -9.95
N GLU A 63 24.89 5.40 -9.68
CA GLU A 63 24.42 6.06 -8.45
C GLU A 63 22.89 6.10 -8.38
N SER A 64 22.24 6.38 -9.52
CA SER A 64 20.78 6.39 -9.63
C SER A 64 20.19 4.99 -9.48
N ALA A 65 20.86 3.96 -10.02
CA ALA A 65 20.48 2.57 -9.85
C ALA A 65 20.56 2.14 -8.37
N LYS A 66 21.65 2.51 -7.68
CA LYS A 66 21.83 2.24 -6.26
C LYS A 66 20.81 2.97 -5.39
N MET A 67 20.49 4.22 -5.73
CA MET A 67 19.44 4.99 -5.04
C MET A 67 18.07 4.35 -5.24
N LEU A 68 17.74 3.88 -6.45
CA LEU A 68 16.50 3.16 -6.71
C LEU A 68 16.41 1.85 -5.91
N GLU A 69 17.51 1.11 -5.81
CA GLU A 69 17.58 -0.11 -5.00
C GLU A 69 17.30 0.17 -3.52
N ILE A 70 17.95 1.19 -2.94
CA ILE A 70 17.72 1.62 -1.56
C ILE A 70 16.26 2.06 -1.36
N LEU A 71 15.70 2.86 -2.27
CA LEU A 71 14.31 3.31 -2.18
C LEU A 71 13.32 2.14 -2.24
N ARG A 72 13.59 1.09 -3.03
CA ARG A 72 12.76 -0.13 -3.07
C ARG A 72 12.81 -0.92 -1.77
N VAL A 73 13.96 -0.99 -1.11
CA VAL A 73 14.08 -1.61 0.23
C VAL A 73 13.26 -0.83 1.25
N ILE A 74 13.35 0.50 1.23
CA ILE A 74 12.55 1.38 2.10
C ILE A 74 11.05 1.21 1.82
N GLN A 75 10.64 1.19 0.56
CA GLN A 75 9.26 0.98 0.13
C GLN A 75 8.71 -0.35 0.65
N ALA A 76 9.45 -1.44 0.50
CA ALA A 76 9.07 -2.77 1.00
C ALA A 76 8.91 -2.76 2.53
N ARG A 77 9.80 -2.09 3.25
CA ARG A 77 9.72 -2.00 4.72
C ARG A 77 8.52 -1.16 5.20
N ILE A 78 8.22 -0.06 4.52
CA ILE A 78 7.03 0.75 4.81
C ILE A 78 5.77 -0.08 4.58
N LEU A 79 5.68 -0.81 3.46
CA LEU A 79 4.57 -1.72 3.16
C LEU A 79 4.42 -2.81 4.23
N GLU A 80 5.52 -3.40 4.67
CA GLU A 80 5.51 -4.43 5.71
C GLU A 80 5.00 -3.88 7.05
N GLU A 81 5.47 -2.70 7.48
CA GLU A 81 5.05 -2.10 8.74
C GLU A 81 3.62 -1.53 8.68
N LEU A 82 3.21 -0.93 7.55
CA LEU A 82 1.81 -0.58 7.32
C LEU A 82 0.91 -1.83 7.26
N GLY A 83 1.48 -2.95 6.80
CA GLY A 83 0.89 -4.29 6.80
C GLY A 83 0.64 -4.85 8.20
N LYS A 84 1.48 -4.50 9.17
CA LYS A 84 1.39 -4.98 10.56
C LYS A 84 0.26 -4.26 11.28
N GLY A 85 -0.94 -4.82 11.18
CA GLY A 85 -2.15 -4.26 11.78
C GLY A 85 -3.28 -4.03 10.78
N ILE A 86 -3.07 -4.38 9.51
CA ILE A 86 -4.16 -4.48 8.55
C ILE A 86 -5.11 -5.59 9.04
N GLY A 87 -6.36 -5.23 9.34
CA GLY A 87 -7.40 -6.16 9.75
C GLY A 87 -7.61 -7.26 8.71
N GLU A 88 -8.20 -8.39 9.11
CA GLU A 88 -8.43 -9.53 8.22
C GLU A 88 -9.25 -9.11 6.98
N GLY A 89 -10.15 -8.15 7.12
CA GLY A 89 -10.92 -7.57 6.03
C GLY A 89 -10.05 -6.99 4.92
N ALA A 90 -9.00 -6.25 5.24
CA ALA A 90 -8.18 -5.60 4.22
C ALA A 90 -7.22 -6.58 3.52
N ILE A 91 -6.82 -7.67 4.20
CA ILE A 91 -6.11 -8.78 3.55
C ILE A 91 -7.02 -9.45 2.52
N VAL A 92 -8.26 -9.79 2.92
CA VAL A 92 -9.22 -10.45 2.02
C VAL A 92 -9.62 -9.53 0.88
N LEU A 93 -9.83 -8.24 1.12
CA LEU A 93 -10.12 -7.26 0.07
C LEU A 93 -9.00 -7.21 -0.98
N GLY A 94 -7.73 -7.19 -0.54
CA GLY A 94 -6.58 -7.27 -1.45
C GLY A 94 -6.58 -8.54 -2.30
N GLN A 95 -6.93 -9.69 -1.71
CA GLN A 95 -7.07 -10.95 -2.46
C GLN A 95 -8.22 -10.89 -3.47
N LEU A 96 -9.37 -10.34 -3.08
CA LEU A 96 -10.54 -10.20 -3.95
C LEU A 96 -10.23 -9.34 -5.18
N LEU A 97 -9.52 -8.24 -4.99
CA LEU A 97 -9.11 -7.35 -6.09
C LEU A 97 -8.09 -8.00 -7.04
N GLY A 98 -7.42 -9.07 -6.62
CA GLY A 98 -6.50 -9.85 -7.46
C GLY A 98 -7.17 -10.85 -8.40
N TYR A 99 -8.48 -11.10 -8.27
CA TYR A 99 -9.21 -11.96 -9.21
C TYR A 99 -9.66 -11.17 -10.43
N ASP A 100 -9.26 -11.59 -11.63
CA ASP A 100 -9.68 -10.95 -12.88
C ASP A 100 -11.16 -11.19 -13.19
N GLU A 101 -11.64 -12.42 -12.95
CA GLU A 101 -13.01 -12.84 -13.25
C GLU A 101 -13.97 -12.44 -12.12
N LYS A 102 -14.96 -11.62 -12.47
CA LYS A 102 -16.00 -11.15 -11.53
C LYS A 102 -16.70 -12.32 -10.81
N ALA A 103 -17.03 -13.38 -11.55
CA ALA A 103 -17.75 -14.51 -10.99
C ALA A 103 -16.94 -15.24 -9.91
N GLU A 104 -15.64 -15.42 -10.13
CA GLU A 104 -14.73 -16.03 -9.17
C GLU A 104 -14.56 -15.14 -7.94
N ARG A 105 -14.31 -13.84 -8.16
CA ARG A 105 -14.20 -12.84 -7.09
C ARG A 105 -15.41 -12.87 -6.16
N LEU A 106 -16.61 -12.78 -6.73
CA LEU A 106 -17.84 -12.74 -5.93
C LEU A 106 -18.12 -14.08 -5.24
N ALA A 107 -17.76 -15.21 -5.85
CA ALA A 107 -17.88 -16.51 -5.20
C ALA A 107 -16.96 -16.65 -3.98
N VAL A 108 -15.71 -16.17 -4.09
CA VAL A 108 -14.74 -16.15 -2.97
C VAL A 108 -15.23 -15.21 -1.87
N LEU A 109 -15.77 -14.03 -2.23
CA LEU A 109 -16.37 -13.10 -1.29
C LEU A 109 -17.54 -13.75 -0.53
N ASP A 110 -18.48 -14.38 -1.25
CA ASP A 110 -19.63 -15.04 -0.64
C ASP A 110 -19.21 -16.14 0.35
N ALA A 111 -18.24 -16.96 -0.03
CA ALA A 111 -17.69 -17.99 0.85
C ALA A 111 -17.03 -17.37 2.10
N GLY A 112 -16.28 -16.27 1.92
CA GLY A 112 -15.66 -15.54 3.01
C GLY A 112 -16.68 -14.97 3.99
N LEU A 113 -17.74 -14.34 3.48
CA LEU A 113 -18.84 -13.78 4.28
C LEU A 113 -19.60 -14.88 5.03
N ALA A 114 -19.89 -16.01 4.38
CA ALA A 114 -20.61 -17.12 5.00
C ALA A 114 -19.83 -17.77 6.16
N VAL A 115 -18.49 -17.85 6.03
CA VAL A 115 -17.63 -18.47 7.07
C VAL A 115 -17.39 -17.52 8.25
N ARG A 116 -17.17 -16.23 7.98
CA ARG A 116 -16.76 -15.25 9.01
C ARG A 116 -17.92 -14.48 9.62
N GLY A 117 -19.06 -14.43 8.95
CA GLY A 117 -20.27 -13.83 9.46
C GLY A 117 -20.30 -12.29 9.39
N ILE A 118 -21.22 -11.72 10.18
CA ILE A 118 -21.67 -10.34 10.03
C ILE A 118 -20.63 -9.29 10.44
N ASP A 119 -19.83 -9.57 11.46
CA ASP A 119 -18.80 -8.63 11.95
C ASP A 119 -17.73 -8.38 10.87
N PHE A 120 -17.31 -9.45 10.20
CA PHE A 120 -16.40 -9.38 9.06
C PHE A 120 -17.03 -8.65 7.86
N ALA A 121 -18.33 -8.85 7.62
CA ALA A 121 -19.04 -8.12 6.57
C ALA A 121 -19.03 -6.61 6.84
N HIS A 122 -19.24 -6.19 8.09
CA HIS A 122 -19.15 -4.78 8.48
C HIS A 122 -17.74 -4.20 8.34
N GLU A 123 -16.70 -4.96 8.71
CA GLU A 123 -15.30 -4.57 8.50
C GLU A 123 -15.01 -4.32 7.01
N LEU A 124 -15.32 -5.29 6.15
CA LEU A 124 -15.15 -5.17 4.70
C LEU A 124 -15.97 -4.00 4.11
N LYS A 125 -17.19 -3.78 4.62
CA LYS A 125 -18.04 -2.67 4.19
C LYS A 125 -17.39 -1.32 4.50
N GLY A 126 -16.81 -1.17 5.70
CA GLY A 126 -16.08 0.04 6.07
C GLY A 126 -14.91 0.31 5.12
N LEU A 127 -14.10 -0.71 4.84
CA LEU A 127 -12.93 -0.59 3.96
C LEU A 127 -13.30 -0.24 2.51
N THR A 128 -14.34 -0.88 1.98
CA THR A 128 -14.80 -0.63 0.60
C THR A 128 -15.46 0.75 0.47
N SER A 129 -16.21 1.19 1.50
CA SER A 129 -16.77 2.55 1.53
C SER A 129 -15.67 3.61 1.58
N GLU A 130 -14.66 3.44 2.46
CA GLU A 130 -13.51 4.36 2.54
C GLU A 130 -12.73 4.41 1.21
N ALA A 131 -12.53 3.27 0.55
CA ALA A 131 -11.87 3.22 -0.75
C ALA A 131 -12.65 3.99 -1.83
N LEU A 132 -13.97 3.81 -1.90
CA LEU A 132 -14.84 4.51 -2.87
C LEU A 132 -14.86 6.03 -2.63
N GLU A 133 -14.95 6.47 -1.37
CA GLU A 133 -14.80 7.88 -1.01
C GLU A 133 -13.42 8.43 -1.41
N GLY A 134 -12.38 7.64 -1.15
CA GLY A 134 -11.01 7.95 -1.54
C GLY A 134 -10.88 8.18 -3.05
N PHE A 135 -11.48 7.34 -3.88
CA PHE A 135 -11.45 7.48 -5.35
C PHE A 135 -12.09 8.79 -5.81
N GLN A 136 -13.18 9.24 -5.18
CA GLN A 136 -13.83 10.51 -5.51
C GLN A 136 -12.96 11.73 -5.15
N GLY A 137 -12.11 11.61 -4.15
CA GLY A 137 -11.22 12.68 -3.68
C GLY A 137 -9.95 12.88 -4.50
N VAL A 138 -9.64 11.98 -5.44
CA VAL A 138 -8.40 12.03 -6.23
C VAL A 138 -8.58 12.95 -7.45
N GLN A 139 -7.72 13.97 -7.60
CA GLN A 139 -7.72 14.90 -8.74
C GLN A 139 -7.14 14.31 -10.05
N GLY A 140 -6.95 12.99 -10.12
CA GLY A 140 -6.36 12.28 -11.26
C GLY A 140 -7.21 11.08 -11.67
N ASP A 141 -6.82 10.45 -12.78
CA ASP A 141 -7.53 9.26 -13.28
C ASP A 141 -7.29 8.07 -12.35
N VAL A 142 -8.34 7.68 -11.63
CA VAL A 142 -8.41 6.38 -10.96
C VAL A 142 -8.81 5.34 -12.00
N ASP A 143 -8.17 4.17 -11.97
CA ASP A 143 -8.51 3.07 -12.87
C ASP A 143 -10.02 2.71 -12.76
N PRO A 144 -10.81 2.88 -13.84
CA PRO A 144 -12.23 2.56 -13.82
C PRO A 144 -12.51 1.08 -13.52
N GLY A 145 -11.59 0.18 -13.89
CA GLY A 145 -11.71 -1.25 -13.60
C GLY A 145 -11.60 -1.54 -12.10
N LEU A 146 -10.69 -0.85 -11.42
CA LEU A 146 -10.55 -0.91 -9.96
C LEU A 146 -11.78 -0.36 -9.26
N VAL A 147 -12.26 0.84 -9.65
CA VAL A 147 -13.46 1.46 -9.06
C VAL A 147 -14.65 0.52 -9.16
N LYS A 148 -14.94 0.02 -10.37
CA LYS A 148 -16.03 -0.93 -10.61
C LYS A 148 -15.88 -2.20 -9.79
N SER A 149 -14.66 -2.72 -9.64
CA SER A 149 -14.42 -3.93 -8.85
C SER A 149 -14.73 -3.70 -7.37
N VAL A 150 -14.38 -2.54 -6.81
CA VAL A 150 -14.71 -2.18 -5.43
C VAL A 150 -16.20 -1.95 -5.26
N GLU A 151 -16.87 -1.27 -6.21
CA GLU A 151 -18.34 -1.10 -6.20
C GLU A 151 -19.08 -2.44 -6.17
N GLU A 152 -18.67 -3.39 -7.02
CA GLU A 152 -19.31 -4.72 -7.08
C GLU A 152 -19.13 -5.53 -5.78
N ILE A 153 -17.97 -5.40 -5.12
CA ILE A 153 -17.71 -6.01 -3.82
C ILE A 153 -18.57 -5.34 -2.75
N ASP A 154 -18.59 -4.00 -2.71
CA ASP A 154 -19.32 -3.17 -1.76
C ASP A 154 -20.83 -3.45 -1.80
N GLU A 155 -21.41 -3.51 -2.99
CA GLU A 155 -22.81 -3.87 -3.22
C GLU A 155 -23.13 -5.28 -2.72
N ARG A 156 -22.23 -6.24 -2.99
CA ARG A 156 -22.45 -7.63 -2.58
C ARG A 156 -22.40 -7.80 -1.07
N ILE A 157 -21.47 -7.11 -0.39
CA ILE A 157 -21.40 -7.09 1.07
C ILE A 157 -22.67 -6.48 1.67
N GLN A 158 -23.16 -5.38 1.09
CA GLN A 158 -24.40 -4.73 1.53
C GLN A 158 -25.59 -5.69 1.46
N GLN A 159 -25.74 -6.42 0.34
CA GLN A 159 -26.79 -7.43 0.19
C GLN A 159 -26.70 -8.55 1.24
N PHE A 160 -25.49 -8.95 1.62
CA PHE A 160 -25.30 -9.94 2.68
C PHE A 160 -25.77 -9.40 4.03
N ILE A 161 -25.35 -8.18 4.40
CA ILE A 161 -25.73 -7.52 5.66
C ILE A 161 -27.26 -7.38 5.78
N GLU A 162 -27.92 -6.96 4.71
CA GLU A 162 -29.38 -6.79 4.66
C GLU A 162 -30.11 -8.13 4.85
N LYS A 163 -29.65 -9.19 4.16
CA LYS A 163 -30.22 -10.54 4.31
C LYS A 163 -30.02 -11.10 5.71
N SER A 164 -28.86 -10.89 6.30
CA SER A 164 -28.56 -11.32 7.68
C SER A 164 -29.45 -10.59 8.68
N SER A 165 -29.71 -9.30 8.49
CA SER A 165 -30.59 -8.52 9.36
C SER A 165 -32.06 -8.96 9.32
N GLN A 166 -32.54 -9.43 8.16
CA GLN A 166 -33.89 -9.99 8.01
C GLN A 166 -34.06 -11.38 8.64
N HIS A 167 -32.97 -12.13 8.84
CA HIS A 167 -33.03 -13.47 9.44
C HIS A 167 -33.15 -13.45 10.98
N PHE A 168 -32.97 -12.30 11.62
CA PHE A 168 -33.07 -12.10 13.06
C PHE A 168 -34.34 -11.33 13.50
N GLN A 169 -35.27 -11.05 12.57
CA GLN A 169 -36.63 -10.56 12.85
C GLN A 169 -37.65 -11.70 12.77
#